data_AF-A0AB35Y429-F1
#
_entry.id   AF-A0AB35Y429-F1
#
_cell.length_a   1.000
_cell.length_b   1.000
_cell.length_c   1.000
_cell.angle_alpha   90.00
_cell.angle_beta   90.00
_cell.angle_gamma   90.00
#
_symmetry.space_group_name_H-M   'P 1'
#
loop_
_entity.id
_entity.type
_entity.pdbx_description
1 polymer ?
#
loop_
_entity_poly.entity_id
_entity_poly.type
_entity_poly.pdbx_seq_one_letter_code
_entity_poly.pdbx_strand_id
1 'polypeptide(L)'
;MIYVLIPLLLLLAVWVGAVYRRLRELDDNIKIAMEQIGLQLSSRFRALEALLELLRSYGPSAQLVLPPPSIHALSTPAQVLEQEQRLAQAMSYVTAVAESRPAIKADKTYQRCIEAANCYNRMIYTSSLIYNDSVTRFNNTLKQKHFAPLAGLLGFAPREYLQFAPDAPVVCSAQPTPPTQKAPA
;
A
#
# COMPACT_ATOMS: atom_id res chain seq x y z
N MET A 1 -37.34 41.32 -4.62
CA MET A 1 -37.02 39.94 -4.21
C MET A 1 -36.13 39.21 -5.21
N ILE A 2 -36.45 39.19 -6.52
CA ILE A 2 -35.63 38.52 -7.56
C ILE A 2 -34.18 39.04 -7.62
N TYR A 3 -33.96 40.35 -7.48
CA TYR A 3 -32.62 40.96 -7.49
C TYR A 3 -31.69 40.51 -6.35
N VAL A 4 -32.23 39.96 -5.25
CA VAL A 4 -31.45 39.39 -4.12
C VAL A 4 -31.31 37.87 -4.28
N LEU A 5 -32.27 37.23 -4.93
CA LEU A 5 -32.29 35.79 -5.15
C LEU A 5 -31.21 35.33 -6.15
N ILE A 6 -31.01 36.09 -7.22
CA ILE A 6 -30.02 35.78 -8.28
C ILE A 6 -28.58 35.75 -7.74
N PRO A 7 -28.06 36.79 -7.04
CA PRO A 7 -26.70 36.74 -6.51
C PRO A 7 -26.54 35.65 -5.44
N LEU A 8 -27.58 35.39 -4.64
CA LEU A 8 -27.56 34.31 -3.64
C LEU A 8 -27.43 32.93 -4.31
N LEU A 9 -28.18 32.68 -5.38
CA LEU A 9 -28.11 31.43 -6.14
C LEU A 9 -26.74 31.26 -6.79
N LEU A 10 -26.18 32.34 -7.35
CA LEU A 10 -24.87 32.31 -8.00
C LEU A 10 -23.75 32.04 -7.00
N LEU A 11 -23.82 32.63 -5.80
CA LEU A 11 -22.89 32.36 -4.70
C LEU A 11 -22.98 30.91 -4.23
N LEU A 12 -24.19 30.36 -4.12
CA LEU A 12 -24.41 28.95 -3.79
C LEU A 12 -23.79 28.03 -4.87
N ALA A 13 -23.99 28.31 -6.15
CA ALA A 13 -23.43 27.52 -7.24
C ALA A 13 -21.88 27.52 -7.23
N VAL A 14 -21.26 28.68 -7.01
CA VAL A 14 -19.80 28.80 -6.87
C VAL A 14 -19.31 28.01 -5.66
N TRP A 15 -20.02 28.09 -4.52
CA TRP A 15 -19.69 27.33 -3.32
C TRP A 15 -19.75 25.82 -3.56
N VAL A 16 -20.83 25.30 -4.15
CA VAL A 16 -20.97 23.88 -4.49
C VAL A 16 -19.88 23.42 -5.46
N GLY A 17 -19.54 24.25 -6.45
CA GLY A 17 -18.44 23.95 -7.38
C GLY A 17 -17.07 23.85 -6.69
N ALA A 18 -16.80 24.72 -5.71
CA ALA A 18 -15.57 24.66 -4.92
C ALA A 18 -15.52 23.41 -4.03
N VAL A 19 -16.65 23.03 -3.41
CA VAL A 19 -16.80 21.79 -2.64
C VAL A 19 -16.49 20.57 -3.51
N TYR A 20 -17.14 20.48 -4.67
CA TYR A 20 -17.00 19.34 -5.58
C TYR A 20 -15.57 19.16 -6.06
N ARG A 21 -14.89 20.27 -6.42
CA ARG A 21 -13.49 20.25 -6.84
C ARG A 21 -12.60 19.69 -5.73
N ARG A 22 -12.76 20.17 -4.50
CA ARG A 22 -11.98 19.72 -3.35
C ARG A 22 -12.19 18.24 -3.03
N LEU A 23 -13.44 17.76 -3.09
CA LEU A 23 -13.74 16.34 -2.86
C LEU A 23 -13.16 15.46 -3.98
N ARG A 24 -13.23 15.93 -5.23
CA ARG A 24 -12.65 15.24 -6.38
C ARG A 24 -11.13 15.15 -6.28
N GLU A 25 -10.45 16.22 -5.90
CA GLU A 25 -9.00 16.22 -5.67
C GLU A 25 -8.60 15.19 -4.60
N LEU A 26 -9.35 15.10 -3.49
CA LEU A 26 -9.10 14.11 -2.45
C LEU A 26 -9.37 12.68 -2.92
N ASP A 27 -10.42 12.45 -3.71
CA ASP A 27 -10.72 11.15 -4.32
C ASP A 27 -9.65 10.73 -5.32
N ASP A 28 -9.15 11.65 -6.13
CA ASP A 28 -8.07 11.40 -7.08
C ASP A 28 -6.74 11.12 -6.36
N ASN A 29 -6.45 11.77 -5.24
CA ASN A 29 -5.28 11.43 -4.41
C ASN A 29 -5.32 9.97 -3.90
N ILE A 30 -6.50 9.48 -3.51
CA ILE A 30 -6.68 8.08 -3.10
C ILE A 30 -6.41 7.14 -4.27
N LYS A 31 -6.92 7.46 -5.47
CA LYS A 31 -6.68 6.67 -6.68
C LYS A 31 -5.20 6.62 -7.05
N ILE A 32 -4.51 7.76 -7.03
CA ILE A 32 -3.07 7.85 -7.30
C ILE A 32 -2.28 6.99 -6.30
N ALA A 33 -2.63 7.07 -5.01
CA ALA A 33 -1.99 6.23 -3.99
C ALA A 33 -2.23 4.72 -4.23
N MET A 34 -3.45 4.34 -4.65
CA MET A 34 -3.77 2.96 -5.00
C MET A 34 -2.98 2.46 -6.23
N GLU A 35 -2.85 3.29 -7.26
CA GLU A 35 -2.01 2.98 -8.44
C GLU A 35 -0.55 2.78 -8.06
N GLN A 36 -0.01 3.61 -7.16
CA GLN A 36 1.37 3.45 -6.68
C GLN A 36 1.57 2.11 -5.96
N ILE A 37 0.61 1.68 -5.15
CA ILE A 37 0.63 0.35 -4.50
C ILE A 37 0.64 -0.74 -5.58
N GLY A 38 -0.21 -0.63 -6.60
CA GLY A 38 -0.26 -1.58 -7.70
C GLY A 38 1.06 -1.69 -8.49
N LEU A 39 1.73 -0.56 -8.74
CA LEU A 39 3.04 -0.52 -9.39
C LEU A 39 4.12 -1.22 -8.56
N GLN A 40 4.12 -1.02 -7.24
CA GLN A 40 5.08 -1.66 -6.34
C GLN A 40 4.81 -3.16 -6.20
N LEU A 41 3.54 -3.56 -6.14
CA LEU A 41 3.15 -4.97 -6.13
C LEU A 41 3.56 -5.67 -7.43
N SER A 42 3.37 -5.01 -8.57
CA SER A 42 3.84 -5.48 -9.88
C SER A 42 5.36 -5.59 -9.94
N SER A 43 6.08 -4.66 -9.33
CA SER A 43 7.55 -4.68 -9.29
C SER A 43 8.08 -5.82 -8.40
N ARG A 44 7.46 -6.06 -7.24
CA ARG A 44 7.74 -7.22 -6.38
C ARG A 44 7.43 -8.53 -7.10
N PHE A 45 6.33 -8.58 -7.87
CA PHE A 45 5.98 -9.74 -8.70
C PHE A 45 7.04 -10.03 -9.77
N ARG A 46 7.51 -9.01 -10.51
CA ARG A 46 8.60 -9.19 -11.49
C ARG A 46 9.89 -9.69 -10.86
N ALA A 47 10.24 -9.21 -9.66
CA ALA A 47 11.39 -9.70 -8.91
C ALA A 47 11.21 -11.18 -8.51
N LEU A 48 10.00 -11.58 -8.11
CA LEU A 48 9.66 -12.97 -7.83
C LEU A 48 9.72 -13.84 -9.09
N GLU A 49 9.22 -13.37 -10.23
CA GLU A 49 9.32 -14.12 -11.50
C GLU A 49 10.77 -14.41 -11.88
N ALA A 50 11.65 -13.41 -11.75
CA ALA A 50 13.09 -13.59 -11.97
C ALA A 50 13.70 -14.62 -10.99
N LEU A 51 13.26 -14.64 -9.73
CA LEU A 51 13.67 -15.66 -8.77
C LEU A 51 13.18 -17.05 -9.17
N LEU A 52 11.92 -17.18 -9.61
CA LEU A 52 11.36 -18.46 -10.04
C LEU A 52 12.05 -18.99 -11.30
N GLU A 53 12.38 -18.12 -12.25
CA GLU A 53 13.16 -18.47 -13.43
C GLU A 53 14.58 -18.95 -13.06
N LEU A 54 15.22 -18.28 -12.12
CA LEU A 54 16.52 -18.73 -11.58
C LEU A 54 16.40 -20.10 -10.89
N LEU A 55 15.36 -20.33 -10.09
CA LEU A 55 15.14 -21.64 -9.46
C LEU A 55 14.94 -22.76 -10.49
N ARG A 56 14.38 -22.47 -11.66
CA ARG A 56 14.21 -23.43 -12.76
C ARG A 56 15.52 -23.74 -13.48
N SER A 57 16.42 -22.76 -13.61
CA SER A 57 17.73 -23.01 -14.24
C SER A 57 18.62 -23.96 -13.42
N TYR A 58 18.42 -24.00 -12.10
CA TYR A 58 19.13 -24.90 -11.18
C TYR A 58 18.48 -26.31 -11.04
N GLY A 59 17.48 -26.64 -11.86
CA GLY A 59 16.86 -27.97 -11.93
C GLY A 59 15.34 -27.94 -11.74
N PRO A 60 14.68 -29.10 -11.66
CA PRO A 60 13.24 -29.17 -11.47
C PRO A 60 12.87 -28.52 -10.14
N SER A 61 12.20 -27.38 -10.24
CA SER A 61 11.53 -26.65 -9.17
C SER A 61 10.05 -26.64 -9.48
N ALA A 62 9.19 -26.52 -8.45
CA ALA A 62 7.75 -26.57 -8.67
C ALA A 62 7.33 -25.51 -9.70
N GLN A 63 6.39 -25.87 -10.57
CA GLN A 63 5.76 -24.95 -11.51
C GLN A 63 4.83 -24.01 -10.72
N LEU A 64 5.41 -23.14 -9.90
CA LEU A 64 4.66 -22.05 -9.31
C LEU A 64 4.47 -21.02 -10.42
N VAL A 65 3.22 -20.91 -10.88
CA VAL A 65 2.79 -19.92 -11.87
C VAL A 65 1.78 -19.02 -11.15
N LEU A 66 2.19 -17.79 -10.87
CA LEU A 66 1.27 -16.76 -10.37
C LEU A 66 0.88 -15.85 -11.53
N PRO A 67 -0.41 -15.46 -11.63
CA PRO A 67 -0.80 -14.40 -12.54
C PRO A 67 -0.21 -13.06 -12.04
N PRO A 68 0.08 -12.12 -12.95
CA PRO A 68 0.51 -10.79 -12.55
C PRO A 68 -0.57 -10.10 -11.72
N PRO A 69 -0.19 -9.31 -10.71
CA PRO A 69 -1.14 -8.53 -9.93
C PRO A 69 -1.87 -7.53 -10.81
N SER A 70 -3.13 -7.27 -10.48
CA SER A 70 -4.07 -6.45 -11.25
C SER A 70 -4.70 -5.40 -10.35
N ILE A 71 -3.86 -4.53 -9.80
CA ILE A 71 -4.28 -3.41 -8.95
C ILE A 71 -4.28 -2.13 -9.78
N HIS A 72 -5.40 -1.43 -9.76
CA HIS A 72 -5.64 -0.18 -10.48
C HIS A 72 -6.28 0.85 -9.53
N ALA A 73 -6.45 2.11 -9.97
CA ALA A 73 -7.05 3.19 -9.19
C ALA A 73 -8.38 2.86 -8.48
N LEU A 74 -9.18 1.97 -9.07
CA LEU A 74 -10.50 1.58 -8.56
C LEU A 74 -10.49 0.28 -7.75
N SER A 75 -9.33 -0.34 -7.59
CA SER A 75 -9.20 -1.58 -6.82
C SER A 75 -9.52 -1.35 -5.35
N THR A 76 -10.04 -2.40 -4.71
CA THR A 76 -10.36 -2.36 -3.28
C THR A 76 -9.16 -2.73 -2.43
N PRO A 77 -9.08 -2.25 -1.18
CA PRO A 77 -8.06 -2.69 -0.24
C PRO A 77 -8.01 -4.21 -0.07
N ALA A 78 -9.17 -4.89 -0.10
CA ALA A 78 -9.25 -6.34 -0.04
C ALA A 78 -8.53 -7.04 -1.22
N GLN A 79 -8.68 -6.52 -2.45
CA GLN A 79 -7.97 -7.06 -3.61
C GLN A 79 -6.45 -6.91 -3.49
N VAL A 80 -5.98 -5.78 -2.95
CA VAL A 80 -4.56 -5.56 -2.68
C VAL A 80 -4.04 -6.60 -1.69
N LEU A 81 -4.74 -6.80 -0.56
CA LEU A 81 -4.34 -7.76 0.47
C LEU A 81 -4.30 -9.19 -0.05
N GLU A 82 -5.29 -9.60 -0.84
CA GLU A 82 -5.33 -10.95 -1.43
C GLU A 82 -4.14 -11.19 -2.36
N GLN A 83 -3.80 -10.22 -3.21
CA GLN A 83 -2.68 -10.33 -4.14
C GLN A 83 -1.32 -10.25 -3.42
N GLU A 84 -1.22 -9.42 -2.39
CA GLU A 84 -0.03 -9.32 -1.54
C GLU A 84 0.22 -10.64 -0.78
N GLN A 85 -0.83 -11.24 -0.21
CA GLN A 85 -0.75 -12.53 0.48
C GLN A 85 -0.30 -13.66 -0.46
N ARG A 86 -0.84 -13.72 -1.69
CA ARG A 86 -0.37 -14.68 -2.70
C ARG A 86 1.10 -14.50 -3.03
N LEU A 87 1.55 -13.26 -3.15
CA LEU A 87 2.94 -12.94 -3.44
C LEU A 87 3.87 -13.27 -2.26
N ALA A 88 3.42 -13.04 -1.03
CA ALA A 88 4.13 -13.42 0.18
C ALA A 88 4.30 -14.95 0.31
N GLN A 89 3.26 -15.73 0.01
CA GLN A 89 3.32 -17.19 -0.03
C GLN A 89 4.30 -17.71 -1.09
N ALA A 90 4.31 -17.09 -2.27
CA ALA A 90 5.26 -17.48 -3.31
C ALA A 90 6.71 -17.14 -2.94
N MET A 91 6.93 -15.98 -2.30
CA MET A 91 8.24 -15.59 -1.79
C MET A 91 8.75 -16.53 -0.68
N SER A 92 7.88 -16.98 0.23
CA SER A 92 8.26 -17.94 1.26
C SER A 92 8.64 -19.29 0.66
N TYR A 93 7.92 -19.76 -0.37
CA TYR A 93 8.29 -20.95 -1.14
C TYR A 93 9.68 -20.81 -1.77
N VAL A 94 9.95 -19.70 -2.47
CA VAL A 94 11.27 -19.44 -3.09
C VAL A 94 12.39 -19.48 -2.04
N THR A 95 12.15 -18.89 -0.88
CA THR A 95 13.12 -18.83 0.21
C THR A 95 13.40 -20.23 0.76
N ALA A 96 12.36 -21.03 1.00
CA ALA A 96 12.49 -22.41 1.47
C ALA A 96 13.26 -23.30 0.47
N VAL A 97 13.00 -23.15 -0.82
CA VAL A 97 13.76 -23.86 -1.86
C VAL A 97 15.23 -23.44 -1.85
N ALA A 98 15.51 -22.13 -1.74
CA ALA A 98 16.87 -21.62 -1.68
C ALA A 98 17.63 -22.07 -0.41
N GLU A 99 16.94 -22.25 0.71
CA GLU A 99 17.52 -22.82 1.93
C GLU A 99 17.92 -24.29 1.76
N SER A 100 17.11 -25.08 1.06
CA SER A 100 17.45 -26.47 0.74
C SER A 100 18.56 -26.61 -0.31
N ARG A 101 18.87 -25.54 -1.07
CA ARG A 101 19.83 -25.54 -2.18
C ARG A 101 20.84 -24.38 -2.04
N PRO A 102 21.94 -24.58 -1.29
CA PRO A 102 22.95 -23.54 -1.05
C PRO A 102 23.54 -22.91 -2.32
N ALA A 103 23.62 -23.66 -3.42
CA ALA A 103 24.10 -23.18 -4.71
C ALA A 103 23.24 -22.03 -5.27
N ILE A 104 21.92 -22.07 -5.08
CA ILE A 104 21.00 -21.00 -5.51
C ILE A 104 21.19 -19.78 -4.61
N LYS A 105 21.29 -20.01 -3.30
CA LYS A 105 21.48 -18.93 -2.32
C LYS A 105 22.79 -18.18 -2.52
N ALA A 106 23.83 -18.86 -3.01
CA ALA A 106 25.13 -18.26 -3.33
C ALA A 106 25.12 -17.46 -4.67
N ASP A 107 24.10 -17.63 -5.52
CA ASP A 107 23.99 -16.89 -6.78
C ASP A 107 23.78 -15.39 -6.51
N LYS A 108 24.59 -14.54 -7.16
CA LYS A 108 24.49 -13.08 -7.04
C LYS A 108 23.15 -12.55 -7.55
N THR A 109 22.56 -13.21 -8.54
CA THR A 109 21.24 -12.90 -9.10
C THR A 109 20.16 -13.15 -8.07
N TYR A 110 20.21 -14.28 -7.36
CA TYR A 110 19.30 -14.57 -6.26
C TYR A 110 19.35 -13.47 -5.19
N GLN A 111 20.56 -13.11 -4.75
CA GLN A 111 20.77 -12.08 -3.73
C GLN A 111 20.22 -10.71 -4.15
N ARG A 112 20.45 -10.30 -5.40
CA ARG A 112 19.90 -9.04 -5.94
C ARG A 112 18.37 -9.07 -6.02
N CYS A 113 17.79 -10.15 -6.51
CA CYS A 113 16.35 -10.25 -6.69
C CYS A 113 15.60 -10.36 -5.36
N ILE A 114 16.14 -11.10 -4.37
CA ILE A 114 15.52 -11.19 -3.04
C ILE A 114 15.61 -9.83 -2.31
N GLU A 115 16.72 -9.11 -2.45
CA GLU A 115 16.87 -7.76 -1.90
C GLU A 115 15.90 -6.77 -2.55
N ALA A 116 15.78 -6.81 -3.88
CA ALA A 116 14.80 -5.99 -4.60
C ALA A 116 13.36 -6.31 -4.18
N ALA A 117 12.99 -7.59 -4.07
CA ALA A 117 11.67 -8.01 -3.63
C ALA A 117 11.36 -7.53 -2.19
N ASN A 118 12.33 -7.60 -1.28
CA ASN A 118 12.22 -7.09 0.09
C ASN A 118 12.10 -5.56 0.12
N CYS A 119 12.82 -4.86 -0.74
CA CYS A 119 12.72 -3.41 -0.89
C CYS A 119 11.31 -3.00 -1.35
N TYR A 120 10.78 -3.65 -2.38
CA TYR A 120 9.41 -3.41 -2.83
C TYR A 120 8.37 -3.74 -1.76
N ASN A 121 8.57 -4.78 -0.95
CA ASN A 121 7.69 -5.07 0.18
C ASN A 121 7.60 -3.91 1.19
N ARG A 122 8.76 -3.34 1.56
CA ARG A 122 8.81 -2.15 2.44
C ARG A 122 8.17 -0.92 1.80
N MET A 123 8.35 -0.75 0.50
CA MET A 123 7.69 0.32 -0.25
C MET A 123 6.17 0.15 -0.24
N ILE A 124 5.64 -1.06 -0.47
CA ILE A 124 4.20 -1.37 -0.42
C ILE A 124 3.61 -0.98 0.92
N TYR A 125 4.28 -1.36 2.02
CA TYR A 125 3.89 -0.95 3.36
C TYR A 125 3.84 0.58 3.50
N THR A 126 4.89 1.27 3.05
CA THR A 126 4.94 2.74 3.10
C THR A 126 3.85 3.40 2.27
N SER A 127 3.57 2.88 1.07
CA SER A 127 2.51 3.36 0.20
C SER A 127 1.11 3.11 0.77
N SER A 128 0.90 2.06 1.57
CA SER A 128 -0.35 1.90 2.31
C SER A 128 -0.57 2.97 3.37
N LEU A 129 0.49 3.44 4.01
CA LEU A 129 0.40 4.56 4.95
C LEU A 129 -0.02 5.84 4.23
N ILE A 130 0.52 6.10 3.04
CA ILE A 130 0.16 7.25 2.19
C ILE A 130 -1.31 7.13 1.73
N TYR A 131 -1.74 5.93 1.32
CA TYR A 131 -3.14 5.65 0.99
C TYR A 131 -4.05 5.90 2.19
N ASN A 132 -3.69 5.40 3.37
CA ASN A 132 -4.47 5.58 4.60
C ASN A 132 -4.53 7.04 5.07
N ASP A 133 -3.47 7.83 4.89
CA ASP A 133 -3.50 9.27 5.13
C ASP A 133 -4.49 9.96 4.17
N SER A 134 -4.45 9.60 2.89
CA SER A 134 -5.37 10.12 1.86
C SER A 134 -6.82 9.77 2.17
N VAL A 135 -7.10 8.52 2.55
CA VAL A 135 -8.41 8.05 3.01
C VAL A 135 -8.86 8.79 4.27
N THR A 136 -7.96 9.02 5.22
CA THR A 136 -8.27 9.80 6.44
C THR A 136 -8.68 11.22 6.11
N ARG A 137 -7.92 11.92 5.25
CA ARG A 137 -8.25 13.29 4.82
C ARG A 137 -9.60 13.34 4.11
N PHE A 138 -9.86 12.38 3.22
CA PHE A 138 -11.12 12.29 2.50
C PHE A 138 -12.30 12.01 3.44
N ASN A 139 -12.21 10.96 4.26
CA ASN A 139 -13.26 10.59 5.21
C ASN A 139 -13.53 11.69 6.25
N ASN A 140 -12.48 12.37 6.72
CA ASN A 140 -12.64 13.51 7.63
C ASN A 140 -13.31 14.69 6.93
N THR A 141 -12.98 14.96 5.67
CA THR A 141 -13.64 16.00 4.87
C THR A 141 -15.11 15.65 4.67
N LEU A 142 -15.45 14.41 4.34
CA LEU A 142 -16.85 13.98 4.21
C LEU A 142 -17.66 14.14 5.51
N LYS A 143 -17.03 13.93 6.67
CA LYS A 143 -17.67 14.08 7.99
C LYS A 143 -17.88 15.53 8.43
N GLN A 144 -17.27 16.51 7.77
CA GLN A 144 -17.47 17.92 8.13
C GLN A 144 -18.93 18.31 7.90
N LYS A 145 -19.51 19.06 8.86
CA LYS A 145 -20.95 19.40 8.91
C LYS A 145 -21.48 20.06 7.63
N HIS A 146 -20.64 20.80 6.92
CA HIS A 146 -20.99 21.46 5.66
C HIS A 146 -20.93 20.55 4.43
N PHE A 147 -20.21 19.42 4.49
CA PHE A 147 -20.06 18.48 3.39
C PHE A 147 -20.95 17.24 3.54
N ALA A 148 -21.27 16.82 4.76
CA ALA A 148 -22.06 15.61 5.04
C ALA A 148 -23.38 15.50 4.25
N PRO A 149 -24.26 16.53 4.17
CA PRO A 149 -25.50 16.41 3.40
C PRO A 149 -25.28 16.43 1.89
N LEU A 150 -24.21 17.09 1.40
CA LEU A 150 -23.90 17.22 -0.02
C LEU A 150 -23.11 16.02 -0.57
N ALA A 151 -22.30 15.37 0.25
CA ALA A 151 -21.43 14.27 -0.13
C ALA A 151 -22.21 13.11 -0.76
N GLY A 152 -23.29 12.68 -0.11
CA GLY A 152 -24.15 11.62 -0.63
C GLY A 152 -24.88 12.01 -1.93
N LEU A 153 -25.36 13.26 -2.02
CA LEU A 153 -25.99 13.80 -3.24
C LEU A 153 -25.02 13.92 -4.42
N LEU A 154 -23.74 14.17 -4.15
CA LEU A 154 -22.67 14.28 -5.15
C LEU A 154 -22.02 12.93 -5.49
N GLY A 155 -22.46 11.82 -4.87
CA GLY A 155 -21.96 10.47 -5.14
C GLY A 155 -20.65 10.11 -4.44
N PHE A 156 -20.21 10.87 -3.45
CA PHE A 156 -19.01 10.55 -2.67
C PHE A 156 -19.37 9.71 -1.44
N ALA A 157 -18.79 8.51 -1.36
CA ALA A 157 -18.94 7.59 -0.24
C ALA A 157 -17.61 7.42 0.52
N PRO A 158 -17.64 7.18 1.84
CA PRO A 158 -16.43 6.88 2.62
C PRO A 158 -15.61 5.74 2.02
N ARG A 159 -14.28 5.86 2.09
CA ARG A 159 -13.35 4.86 1.58
C ARG A 159 -12.81 3.99 2.73
N GLU A 160 -12.55 2.73 2.41
CA GLU A 160 -11.96 1.77 3.34
C GLU A 160 -10.44 1.95 3.47
N TYR A 161 -9.93 1.69 4.66
CA TYR A 161 -8.50 1.68 4.97
C TYR A 161 -7.84 0.40 4.48
N LEU A 162 -6.58 0.50 4.06
CA LEU A 162 -5.73 -0.65 3.74
C LEU A 162 -4.91 -1.01 4.97
N GLN A 163 -5.22 -2.13 5.61
CA GLN A 163 -4.50 -2.62 6.79
C GLN A 163 -3.74 -3.88 6.42
N PHE A 164 -2.42 -3.76 6.25
CA PHE A 164 -1.57 -4.94 6.33
C PHE A 164 -1.57 -5.42 7.76
N ALA A 165 -1.78 -6.72 7.98
CA ALA A 165 -1.56 -7.30 9.29
C ALA A 165 -0.13 -6.92 9.71
N PRO A 166 0.08 -6.36 10.90
CA PRO A 166 1.43 -6.03 11.33
C PRO A 166 2.22 -7.34 11.35
N ASP A 167 3.20 -7.48 10.45
CA ASP A 167 4.39 -8.27 10.77
C ASP A 167 4.83 -7.73 12.13
N ALA A 168 4.80 -8.60 13.15
CA ALA A 168 4.96 -8.23 14.55
C ALA A 168 6.01 -7.11 14.67
N PRO A 169 5.72 -6.01 15.38
CA PRO A 169 6.66 -4.91 15.46
C PRO A 169 8.00 -5.50 15.84
N VAL A 170 9.03 -5.24 15.02
CA VAL A 170 10.40 -5.48 15.44
C VAL A 170 10.59 -4.56 16.63
N VAL A 171 10.33 -5.10 17.82
CA VAL A 171 10.71 -4.49 19.08
C VAL A 171 12.22 -4.49 18.99
N CYS A 172 12.79 -3.35 18.60
CA CYS A 172 14.19 -3.08 18.89
C CYS A 172 14.30 -3.10 20.41
N SER A 173 14.52 -4.27 20.99
CA SER A 173 14.82 -4.44 22.41
C SER A 173 16.24 -3.96 22.66
N ALA A 174 16.48 -2.67 22.45
CA ALA A 174 17.60 -1.96 23.01
C ALA A 174 17.18 -1.46 24.38
N GLN A 175 17.11 -2.39 25.35
CA GLN A 175 17.18 -1.99 26.76
C GLN A 175 18.59 -1.45 26.99
N PRO A 176 18.78 -0.19 27.41
CA PRO A 176 20.08 0.28 27.87
C PRO A 176 20.40 -0.48 29.16
N THR A 177 21.47 -1.27 29.16
CA THR A 177 22.04 -1.80 30.41
C THR A 177 22.42 -0.60 31.29
N PRO A 178 21.91 -0.49 32.53
CA PRO A 178 22.28 0.60 33.42
C PRO A 178 23.78 0.50 33.74
N PRO A 179 24.51 1.62 33.82
CA PRO A 179 25.93 1.60 34.09
C PRO A 179 26.20 1.04 35.49
N THR A 180 27.05 0.02 35.56
CA THR A 180 27.56 -0.56 36.80
C THR A 180 28.26 0.51 37.61
N GLN A 181 27.61 1.01 38.66
CA GLN A 181 28.19 1.93 39.61
C GLN A 181 29.23 1.16 40.44
N LYS A 182 30.51 1.27 40.08
CA LYS A 182 31.61 0.86 40.96
C LYS A 182 31.61 1.78 42.18
N ALA A 183 31.37 1.21 43.35
CA ALA A 183 31.57 1.89 44.63
C ALA A 183 33.08 2.13 44.86
N PRO A 184 33.49 3.32 45.33
CA PRO A 184 34.85 3.54 45.83
C PRO A 184 35.01 2.92 47.24
N ALA A 185 36.22 2.40 47.47
CA ALA A 185 36.70 1.83 48.73
C ALA A 185 36.92 2.88 49.82
#